data_AF-K1R1R6-F1
#
_entry.id   AF-K1R1R6-F1
#
_cell.length_a   1.000
_cell.length_b   1.000
_cell.length_c   1.000
_cell.angle_alpha   90.00
_cell.angle_beta   90.00
_cell.angle_gamma   90.00
#
_symmetry.space_group_name_H-M   'P 1'
#
loop_
_entity.id
_entity.type
_entity.pdbx_description
1 polymer ?
#
loop_
_entity_poly.entity_id
_entity_poly.type
_entity_poly.pdbx_seq_one_letter_code
_entity_poly.pdbx_strand_id
1 'polypeptide(L)'
;MSLRVEIGTSYGDAIKDRGFMRVFGCKSSYWFFNWQAAAIKEVDPHALVTVGAWNGKVNTDNFGFHNMYKDSCLVKAGGKALHNFGAFGLHKPLVIGEFREKNGAGMTINQLYDHAYNGGYAGGWGWSETDGNMDNMLQGLNHIRNYHSGAHGTIYVQIH
;
A
#
# COMPACT_ATOMS: atom_id res chain seq x y z
N MET A 1 20.01 7.49 1.48
CA MET A 1 18.99 7.08 2.47
C MET A 1 17.65 7.59 1.94
N SER A 2 16.78 6.70 1.45
CA SER A 2 15.50 7.11 0.84
C SER A 2 14.42 7.03 1.90
N LEU A 3 13.78 8.16 2.23
CA LEU A 3 12.65 8.17 3.16
C LEU A 3 11.40 7.62 2.44
N ARG A 4 10.75 6.63 3.05
CA ARG A 4 9.44 6.12 2.61
C ARG A 4 8.39 6.58 3.61
N VAL A 5 7.45 7.39 3.15
CA VAL A 5 6.35 7.90 3.97
C VAL A 5 5.05 7.23 3.53
N GLU A 6 4.37 6.58 4.46
CA GLU A 6 3.07 5.95 4.26
C GLU A 6 1.99 6.73 5.02
N ILE A 7 0.91 7.06 4.32
CA ILE A 7 -0.27 7.67 4.91
C ILE A 7 -1.36 6.59 4.89
N GLY A 8 -1.60 5.95 6.04
CA GLY A 8 -2.58 4.86 6.17
C GLY A 8 -4.01 5.36 6.38
N THR A 9 -4.98 4.58 5.92
CA THR A 9 -6.38 4.71 6.34
C THR A 9 -6.86 3.37 6.89
N SER A 10 -7.08 3.26 8.21
CA SER A 10 -7.83 2.13 8.76
C SER A 10 -9.32 2.47 8.74
N TYR A 11 -10.11 1.69 8.01
CA TYR A 11 -11.58 1.80 7.97
C TYR A 11 -12.22 0.45 8.31
N GLY A 12 -11.54 -0.34 9.15
CA GLY A 12 -11.88 -1.73 9.45
C GLY A 12 -12.98 -1.92 10.49
N ASP A 13 -13.18 -0.99 11.42
CA ASP A 13 -14.12 -1.18 12.55
C ASP A 13 -15.36 -0.25 12.51
N ALA A 14 -15.50 0.60 11.48
CA ALA A 14 -16.54 1.64 11.44
C ALA A 14 -17.88 1.20 10.78
N ILE A 15 -18.06 -0.07 10.38
CA ILE A 15 -19.25 -0.50 9.62
C ILE A 15 -20.45 -0.88 10.53
N LYS A 16 -20.35 -0.76 11.86
CA LYS A 16 -21.47 -1.15 12.75
C LYS A 16 -22.38 -0.03 13.26
N ASP A 17 -21.97 1.24 13.20
CA ASP A 17 -22.84 2.34 13.63
C ASP A 17 -23.19 3.27 12.47
N ARG A 18 -24.48 3.26 12.10
CA ARG A 18 -25.13 4.15 11.13
C ARG A 18 -25.18 5.59 11.63
N GLY A 19 -24.02 6.18 11.95
CA GLY A 19 -23.89 7.55 12.45
C GLY A 19 -22.57 8.24 12.10
N PHE A 20 -21.52 7.51 11.70
CA PHE A 20 -20.19 8.08 11.45
C PHE A 20 -19.87 8.38 9.97
N MET A 21 -20.83 8.16 9.06
CA MET A 21 -20.62 8.38 7.62
C MET A 21 -20.95 9.83 7.20
N ARG A 22 -20.26 10.79 7.84
CA ARG A 22 -20.26 12.21 7.45
C ARG A 22 -18.96 12.95 7.77
N VAL A 23 -17.89 12.26 8.14
CA VAL A 23 -16.70 12.94 8.69
C VAL A 23 -15.76 13.47 7.61
N PHE A 24 -15.63 12.83 6.44
CA PHE A 24 -14.92 13.43 5.28
C PHE A 24 -15.53 12.98 3.96
N GLY A 25 -15.79 13.92 3.05
CA GLY A 25 -16.11 13.61 1.66
C GLY A 25 -14.87 13.13 0.92
N CYS A 26 -15.03 12.25 -0.07
CA CYS A 26 -13.93 11.74 -0.92
C CYS A 26 -13.01 12.87 -1.44
N LYS A 27 -13.58 14.02 -1.83
CA LYS A 27 -12.82 15.21 -2.27
C LYS A 27 -11.87 15.74 -1.19
N SER A 28 -12.29 15.77 0.08
CA SER A 28 -11.49 16.27 1.19
C SER A 28 -10.31 15.34 1.50
N SER A 29 -10.51 14.03 1.46
CA SER A 29 -9.43 13.05 1.64
C SER A 29 -8.39 13.12 0.52
N TYR A 30 -8.81 13.27 -0.74
CA TYR A 30 -7.87 13.39 -1.87
C TYR A 30 -7.11 14.70 -1.88
N TRP A 31 -7.74 15.81 -1.47
CA TRP A 31 -7.05 17.08 -1.25
C TRP A 31 -5.93 16.92 -0.20
N PHE A 32 -6.23 16.27 0.92
CA PHE A 32 -5.27 16.04 2.01
C PHE A 32 -4.06 15.21 1.58
N PHE A 33 -4.28 14.12 0.82
CA PHE A 33 -3.18 13.32 0.28
C PHE A 33 -2.36 14.09 -0.76
N ASN A 34 -3.02 14.84 -1.65
CA ASN A 34 -2.36 15.65 -2.66
C ASN A 34 -1.39 16.66 -2.05
N TRP A 35 -1.84 17.38 -1.02
CA TRP A 35 -1.04 18.43 -0.39
C TRP A 35 0.14 17.90 0.40
N GLN A 36 -0.04 16.83 1.18
CA GLN A 36 1.07 16.23 1.92
C GLN A 36 2.11 15.62 0.99
N ALA A 37 1.69 14.92 -0.07
CA ALA A 37 2.61 14.38 -1.05
C ALA A 37 3.43 15.48 -1.74
N ALA A 38 2.78 16.60 -2.09
CA ALA A 38 3.46 17.75 -2.67
C ALA A 38 4.48 18.38 -1.69
N ALA A 39 4.11 18.58 -0.43
CA ALA A 39 5.00 19.13 0.59
C ALA A 39 6.23 18.25 0.86
N ILE A 40 6.04 16.92 0.93
CA ILE A 40 7.15 15.96 1.07
C ILE A 40 8.09 16.08 -0.13
N LYS A 41 7.54 16.12 -1.35
CA LYS A 41 8.33 16.21 -2.59
C LYS A 41 9.01 17.56 -2.80
N GLU A 42 8.50 18.62 -2.20
CA GLU A 42 9.12 19.95 -2.21
C GLU A 42 10.43 19.96 -1.42
N VAL A 43 10.46 19.25 -0.28
CA VAL A 43 11.64 19.17 0.60
C VAL A 43 12.58 18.03 0.18
N ASP A 44 12.03 16.88 -0.23
CA ASP A 44 12.78 15.73 -0.73
C ASP A 44 12.13 15.20 -2.04
N PRO A 45 12.62 15.68 -3.20
CA PRO A 45 12.13 15.23 -4.50
C PRO A 45 12.29 13.73 -4.74
N HIS A 46 13.20 13.05 -4.04
CA HIS A 46 13.48 11.63 -4.20
C HIS A 46 12.69 10.73 -3.24
N ALA A 47 12.03 11.28 -2.21
CA ALA A 47 11.22 10.50 -1.25
C ALA A 47 10.10 9.70 -1.95
N LEU A 48 9.86 8.45 -1.52
CA LEU A 48 8.72 7.68 -2.03
C LEU A 48 7.51 7.89 -1.12
N VAL A 49 6.35 8.17 -1.72
CA VAL A 49 5.10 8.42 -1.02
C VAL A 49 4.05 7.42 -1.47
N THR A 50 3.35 6.80 -0.52
CA THR A 50 2.27 5.83 -0.78
C THR A 50 1.08 6.04 0.15
N VAL A 51 -0.08 5.52 -0.24
CA VAL A 51 -1.30 5.46 0.57
C VAL A 51 -1.76 4.01 0.66
N GLY A 52 -1.95 3.52 1.88
CA GLY A 52 -2.50 2.19 2.13
C GLY A 52 -4.01 2.19 1.95
N ALA A 53 -4.48 1.71 0.80
CA ALA A 53 -5.91 1.55 0.55
C ALA A 53 -6.46 0.32 1.27
N TRP A 54 -7.61 0.45 1.92
CA TRP A 54 -8.26 -0.66 2.63
C TRP A 54 -8.60 -1.86 1.71
N ASN A 55 -8.80 -1.61 0.41
CA ASN A 55 -9.14 -2.64 -0.55
C ASN A 55 -8.70 -2.26 -1.97
N GLY A 56 -8.31 -3.25 -2.78
CA GLY A 56 -7.93 -3.04 -4.18
C GLY A 56 -9.02 -2.40 -5.04
N LYS A 57 -10.31 -2.53 -4.66
CA LYS A 57 -11.45 -1.91 -5.35
C LYS A 57 -11.33 -0.39 -5.52
N VAL A 58 -10.68 0.32 -4.61
CA VAL A 58 -10.52 1.79 -4.73
C VAL A 58 -9.25 2.20 -5.47
N ASN A 59 -8.44 1.23 -5.91
CA ASN A 59 -7.13 1.47 -6.51
C ASN A 59 -6.99 0.83 -7.91
N THR A 60 -8.09 0.44 -8.54
CA THR A 60 -8.09 -0.13 -9.91
C THR A 60 -9.30 0.35 -10.70
N ASP A 61 -9.14 0.54 -12.02
CA ASP A 61 -10.27 0.76 -12.94
C ASP A 61 -10.76 -0.52 -13.61
N ASN A 62 -10.11 -1.64 -13.29
CA ASN A 62 -10.52 -2.94 -13.78
C ASN A 62 -11.69 -3.48 -12.95
N PHE A 63 -12.32 -4.54 -13.43
CA PHE A 63 -13.40 -5.25 -12.72
C PHE A 63 -14.63 -4.38 -12.37
N GLY A 64 -14.85 -3.30 -13.14
CA GLY A 64 -15.95 -2.36 -12.92
C GLY A 64 -15.72 -1.38 -11.78
N PHE A 65 -14.50 -1.27 -11.27
CA PHE A 65 -14.15 -0.32 -10.22
C PHE A 65 -13.54 0.97 -10.76
N HIS A 66 -13.20 1.90 -9.87
CA HIS A 66 -12.56 3.17 -10.21
C HIS A 66 -11.33 3.39 -9.34
N ASN A 67 -10.19 3.65 -9.97
CA ASN A 67 -8.98 4.00 -9.23
C ASN A 67 -9.07 5.46 -8.76
N MET A 68 -9.24 5.61 -7.45
CA MET A 68 -9.44 6.90 -6.80
C MET A 68 -8.12 7.62 -6.46
N TYR A 69 -6.98 6.93 -6.58
CA TYR A 69 -5.64 7.43 -6.24
C TYR A 69 -4.78 7.74 -7.47
N LYS A 70 -5.37 7.76 -8.67
CA LYS A 70 -4.70 8.27 -9.87
C LYS A 70 -4.26 9.71 -9.69
N ASP A 71 -3.17 10.06 -10.35
CA ASP A 71 -2.62 11.41 -10.31
C ASP A 71 -3.65 12.44 -10.77
N SER A 72 -4.42 12.14 -11.81
CA SER A 72 -5.49 13.03 -12.30
C SER A 72 -6.56 13.29 -11.25
N CYS A 73 -6.96 12.29 -10.47
CA CYS A 73 -7.94 12.43 -9.39
C CYS A 73 -7.38 13.28 -8.24
N LEU A 74 -6.13 13.03 -7.82
CA LEU A 74 -5.46 13.77 -6.76
C LEU A 74 -5.17 15.23 -7.15
N VAL A 75 -4.66 15.48 -8.36
CA VAL A 75 -4.46 16.83 -8.91
C VAL A 75 -5.80 17.56 -8.98
N LYS A 76 -6.86 16.91 -9.48
CA LYS A 76 -8.19 17.54 -9.58
C LYS A 76 -8.76 17.90 -8.21
N ALA A 77 -8.48 17.10 -7.18
CA ALA A 77 -8.96 17.35 -5.84
C ALA A 77 -8.16 18.43 -5.09
N GLY A 78 -6.84 18.44 -5.23
CA GLY A 78 -5.97 19.30 -4.42
C GLY A 78 -5.20 20.41 -5.17
N GLY A 79 -5.11 20.35 -6.49
CA GLY A 79 -4.53 21.40 -7.34
C GLY A 79 -3.00 21.48 -7.34
N LYS A 80 -2.28 20.61 -6.63
CA LYS A 80 -0.80 20.52 -6.74
C LYS A 80 -0.44 19.57 -7.86
N ALA A 81 0.59 19.88 -8.66
CA ALA A 81 1.09 19.01 -9.72
C ALA A 81 2.40 18.28 -9.37
N LEU A 82 3.05 18.67 -8.26
CA LEU A 82 4.34 18.15 -7.80
C LEU A 82 4.32 16.66 -7.42
N HIS A 83 3.13 16.08 -7.22
CA HIS A 83 2.92 14.66 -6.94
C HIS A 83 2.43 13.88 -8.17
N ASN A 84 2.52 14.42 -9.38
CA ASN A 84 2.28 13.66 -10.62
C ASN A 84 3.42 12.66 -10.82
N PHE A 85 3.31 11.50 -10.18
CA PHE A 85 4.24 10.38 -10.27
C PHE A 85 4.50 9.94 -11.72
N GLY A 86 3.50 10.06 -12.60
CA GLY A 86 3.64 9.81 -14.03
C GLY A 86 4.60 10.79 -14.74
N ALA A 87 4.67 12.05 -14.30
CA ALA A 87 5.64 13.03 -14.82
C ALA A 87 7.10 12.69 -14.45
N PHE A 88 7.31 11.80 -13.47
CA PHE A 88 8.61 11.24 -13.12
C PHE A 88 8.92 9.93 -13.87
N GLY A 89 8.09 9.54 -14.85
CA GLY A 89 8.31 8.33 -15.66
C GLY A 89 8.01 7.02 -14.93
N LEU A 90 7.22 7.05 -13.84
CA LEU A 90 6.99 5.89 -12.99
C LEU A 90 5.68 5.15 -13.35
N HIS A 91 5.80 3.94 -13.89
CA HIS A 91 4.76 2.91 -13.76
C HIS A 91 4.77 2.41 -12.32
N LYS A 92 3.77 2.80 -11.50
CA LYS A 92 3.80 2.63 -10.05
C LYS A 92 3.80 1.16 -9.63
N PRO A 93 4.77 0.70 -8.81
CA PRO A 93 4.74 -0.63 -8.22
C PRO A 93 3.54 -0.78 -7.25
N LEU A 94 2.96 -1.98 -7.17
CA LEU A 94 1.87 -2.31 -6.24
C LEU A 94 2.40 -3.21 -5.11
N VAL A 95 2.15 -2.83 -3.87
CA VAL A 95 2.51 -3.60 -2.65
C VAL A 95 1.24 -4.07 -1.97
N ILE A 96 1.21 -5.32 -1.50
CA ILE A 96 0.16 -5.80 -0.59
C ILE A 96 0.53 -5.31 0.82
N GLY A 97 -0.04 -4.18 1.22
CA GLY A 97 0.36 -3.47 2.44
C GLY A 97 -0.06 -4.15 3.74
N GLU A 98 -1.04 -5.05 3.71
CA GLU A 98 -1.51 -5.77 4.90
C GLU A 98 -2.06 -7.14 4.53
N PHE A 99 -1.61 -8.20 5.21
CA PHE A 99 -2.24 -9.53 5.20
C PHE A 99 -1.84 -10.34 6.44
N ARG A 100 -2.61 -11.38 6.78
CA ARG A 100 -2.25 -12.35 7.83
C ARG A 100 -2.97 -13.68 7.64
N GLU A 101 -2.34 -14.77 8.07
CA GLU A 101 -2.87 -16.14 7.92
C GLU A 101 -4.29 -16.30 8.49
N LYS A 102 -4.55 -15.71 9.68
CA LYS A 102 -5.89 -15.72 10.33
C LYS A 102 -7.03 -15.19 9.43
N ASN A 103 -6.72 -14.31 8.48
CA ASN A 103 -7.67 -13.75 7.51
C ASN A 103 -7.34 -14.13 6.06
N GLY A 104 -6.45 -15.09 5.85
CA GLY A 104 -5.92 -15.49 4.53
C GLY A 104 -6.77 -16.51 3.78
N ALA A 105 -8.06 -16.66 4.13
CA ALA A 105 -8.98 -17.61 3.49
C ALA A 105 -8.46 -19.06 3.42
N GLY A 106 -7.75 -19.51 4.46
CA GLY A 106 -7.20 -20.87 4.56
C GLY A 106 -5.79 -21.04 3.98
N MET A 107 -5.21 -19.99 3.39
CA MET A 107 -3.80 -19.99 2.98
C MET A 107 -2.88 -19.85 4.20
N THR A 108 -1.78 -20.58 4.22
CA THR A 108 -0.71 -20.40 5.20
C THR A 108 0.05 -19.11 4.94
N ILE A 109 0.78 -18.62 5.94
CA ILE A 109 1.61 -17.42 5.80
C ILE A 109 2.64 -17.54 4.67
N ASN A 110 3.24 -18.72 4.49
CA ASN A 110 4.18 -18.96 3.39
C ASN A 110 3.50 -18.83 2.03
N GLN A 111 2.30 -19.39 1.87
CA GLN A 111 1.52 -19.27 0.64
C GLN A 111 1.13 -17.82 0.33
N LEU A 112 0.82 -17.02 1.35
CA LEU A 112 0.52 -15.60 1.19
C LEU A 112 1.75 -14.81 0.71
N TYR A 113 2.92 -15.07 1.29
CA TYR A 113 4.18 -14.46 0.84
C TYR A 113 4.60 -14.94 -0.55
N ASP A 114 4.42 -16.22 -0.88
CA ASP A 114 4.64 -16.76 -2.22
C ASP A 114 3.72 -16.11 -3.25
N HIS A 115 2.45 -15.87 -2.89
CA HIS A 115 1.49 -15.21 -3.76
C HIS A 115 1.89 -13.75 -4.03
N ALA A 116 2.33 -13.01 -3.01
CA ALA A 116 2.88 -11.68 -3.17
C ALA A 116 4.09 -11.67 -4.11
N TYR A 117 5.06 -12.57 -3.91
CA TYR A 117 6.28 -12.60 -4.71
C TYR A 117 6.03 -13.04 -6.16
N ASN A 118 5.37 -14.19 -6.36
CA ASN A 118 5.16 -14.77 -7.68
C ASN A 118 4.04 -14.07 -8.48
N GLY A 119 3.13 -13.37 -7.79
CA GLY A 119 2.02 -12.63 -8.40
C GLY A 119 2.40 -11.32 -9.09
N GLY A 120 3.69 -10.95 -9.07
CA GLY A 120 4.19 -9.73 -9.70
C GLY A 120 3.98 -8.45 -8.86
N TYR A 121 3.64 -8.61 -7.57
CA TYR A 121 3.64 -7.49 -6.63
C TYR A 121 5.07 -7.08 -6.29
N ALA A 122 5.26 -5.80 -5.98
CA ALA A 122 6.56 -5.26 -5.61
C ALA A 122 6.91 -5.45 -4.13
N GLY A 123 6.05 -6.11 -3.36
CA GLY A 123 6.25 -6.43 -1.96
C GLY A 123 4.98 -6.87 -1.25
N GLY A 124 5.16 -7.39 -0.04
CA GLY A 124 4.07 -7.78 0.86
C GLY A 124 4.46 -7.56 2.32
N TRP A 125 3.55 -6.98 3.11
CA TRP A 125 3.74 -6.73 4.53
C TRP A 125 2.71 -7.50 5.37
N GLY A 126 3.22 -8.37 6.24
CA GLY A 126 2.41 -9.10 7.21
C GLY A 126 1.90 -8.18 8.31
N TRP A 127 0.63 -8.35 8.69
CA TRP A 127 -0.01 -7.60 9.77
C TRP A 127 -0.16 -8.47 11.02
N SER A 128 0.34 -8.06 12.18
CA SER A 128 1.30 -6.99 12.46
C SER A 128 2.11 -7.38 13.69
N GLU A 129 3.14 -6.62 14.02
CA GLU A 129 3.95 -6.85 15.22
C GLU A 129 3.13 -6.77 16.52
N THR A 130 2.17 -5.85 16.58
CA THR A 130 1.39 -5.56 17.78
C THR A 130 0.16 -6.44 17.94
N ASP A 131 -0.45 -6.86 16.83
CA ASP A 131 -1.78 -7.49 16.82
C ASP A 131 -1.82 -8.80 16.01
N GLY A 132 -0.66 -9.26 15.55
CA GLY A 132 -0.45 -10.50 14.81
C GLY A 132 0.37 -11.53 15.57
N ASN A 133 0.54 -12.69 14.96
CA ASN A 133 1.47 -13.71 15.45
C ASN A 133 2.85 -13.43 14.81
N MET A 134 3.77 -12.84 15.57
CA MET A 134 5.10 -12.48 15.09
C MET A 134 5.87 -13.70 14.57
N ASP A 135 5.82 -14.83 15.29
CA ASP A 135 6.52 -16.05 14.87
C ASP A 135 6.03 -16.55 13.51
N ASN A 136 4.72 -16.49 13.28
CA ASN A 136 4.11 -16.82 11.99
C ASN A 136 4.58 -15.85 10.88
N MET A 137 4.65 -14.55 11.14
CA MET A 137 5.16 -13.58 10.15
C MET A 137 6.65 -13.78 9.85
N LEU A 138 7.46 -14.02 10.88
CA LEU A 138 8.89 -14.34 10.74
C LEU A 138 9.09 -15.65 9.98
N GLN A 139 8.23 -16.65 10.16
CA GLN A 139 8.23 -17.86 9.36
C GLN A 139 8.04 -17.55 7.86
N GLY A 140 7.06 -16.70 7.52
CA GLY A 140 6.81 -16.27 6.15
C GLY A 140 7.97 -15.47 5.53
N LEU A 141 8.56 -14.54 6.28
CA LEU A 141 9.76 -13.82 5.83
C LEU A 141 10.95 -14.75 5.64
N ASN A 142 11.16 -15.70 6.56
CA ASN A 142 12.23 -16.69 6.43
C ASN A 142 12.05 -17.61 5.23
N HIS A 143 10.81 -17.93 4.85
CA HIS A 143 10.49 -18.75 3.68
C HIS A 143 10.97 -18.11 2.37
N ILE A 144 10.79 -16.80 2.21
CA ILE A 144 11.15 -16.08 0.98
C ILE A 144 12.51 -15.37 1.01
N ARG A 145 13.21 -15.33 2.15
CA ARG A 145 14.42 -14.49 2.35
C ARG A 145 15.55 -14.71 1.32
N ASN A 146 15.59 -15.90 0.71
CA ASN A 146 16.61 -16.27 -0.27
C ASN A 146 16.09 -16.23 -1.71
N TYR A 147 14.87 -15.74 -1.94
CA TYR A 147 14.31 -15.69 -3.28
C TYR A 147 15.05 -14.65 -4.11
N HIS A 148 15.54 -15.11 -5.26
CA HIS A 148 16.21 -14.29 -6.25
C HIS A 148 15.73 -14.74 -7.63
N SER A 149 15.00 -13.90 -8.33
CA SER A 149 14.67 -14.15 -9.73
C SER A 149 14.71 -12.85 -10.49
N GLY A 150 15.34 -12.86 -11.67
CA GLY A 150 15.40 -11.67 -12.53
C GLY A 150 14.01 -11.16 -12.94
N ALA A 151 12.97 -12.00 -12.83
CA ALA A 151 11.59 -11.66 -13.15
C ALA A 151 10.78 -11.05 -11.97
N HIS A 152 11.11 -11.40 -10.71
CA HIS A 152 10.33 -10.98 -9.53
C HIS A 152 11.14 -10.19 -8.50
N GLY A 153 12.42 -9.91 -8.79
CA GLY A 153 13.32 -9.15 -7.93
C GLY A 153 14.03 -10.00 -6.88
N THR A 154 15.01 -9.39 -6.22
CA THR A 154 15.80 -10.01 -5.15
C THR A 154 15.30 -9.53 -3.80
N ILE A 155 15.12 -10.47 -2.86
CA ILE A 155 14.73 -10.15 -1.49
C ILE A 155 16.00 -9.97 -0.63
N TYR A 156 16.09 -8.83 0.06
CA TYR A 156 17.15 -8.52 1.01
C TYR A 156 16.53 -8.29 2.39
N VAL A 157 16.25 -9.36 3.12
CA VAL A 157 15.73 -9.29 4.50
C VAL A 157 16.76 -9.89 5.45
N GLN A 158 17.19 -9.10 6.44
CA GLN A 158 17.97 -9.58 7.59
C GLN A 158 17.03 -9.65 8.80
N ILE A 159 16.93 -10.84 9.40
CA ILE A 159 16.14 -11.08 10.60
C ILE A 159 17.16 -11.29 11.72
N HIS A 160 17.06 -10.48 12.78
CA HIS A 160 17.93 -10.52 13.96
C HIS A 160 17.27 -11.25 15.12
#